data_AF-A0A3E0E1N6-F1
#
_entry.id   AF-A0A3E0E1N6-F1
#
_cell.length_a   1.000
_cell.length_b   1.000
_cell.length_c   1.000
_cell.angle_alpha   90.00
_cell.angle_beta   90.00
_cell.angle_gamma   90.00
#
_symmetry.space_group_name_H-M   'P 1'
#
loop_
_entity.id
_entity.type
_entity.pdbx_description
1 polymer ?
#
loop_
_entity_poly.entity_id
_entity_poly.type
_entity_poly.pdbx_seq_one_letter_code
_entity_poly.pdbx_strand_id
1 'polypeptide(L)'
;MKKIKIAVIGGTGKSGKYLVQQLINQGFQIKLLLRNPDNFQINNNKVEIIEGNVVNYDDIYNLVEGCEAVISTLGLGIPANEPTIFSQSTINVLKAMNEFKIQRYIVITGLNVDTPFDNKSEKTAFGTEWMKKNFPVSTADKQSEYEMLVKSEVDWTLVRLPMIEQTDETNQISINLQDCPGEKISAINLANFLIEQLSDDPFVRKSPFIANS
;
A
#
# COMPACT_ATOMS: atom_id res chain seq x y z
N MET A 1 -17.56 -14.14 -14.03
CA MET A 1 -16.68 -13.59 -12.96
C MET A 1 -16.64 -12.09 -13.14
N LYS A 2 -16.99 -11.29 -12.12
CA LYS A 2 -16.81 -9.84 -12.19
C LYS A 2 -15.35 -9.57 -12.52
N LYS A 3 -15.08 -8.86 -13.61
CA LYS A 3 -13.72 -8.45 -13.98
C LYS A 3 -13.37 -7.25 -13.11
N ILE A 4 -13.00 -7.51 -11.86
CA ILE A 4 -12.57 -6.45 -10.95
C ILE A 4 -11.27 -5.87 -11.49
N LYS A 5 -11.28 -4.57 -11.80
CA LYS A 5 -10.11 -3.83 -12.27
C LYS A 5 -9.51 -3.02 -11.11
N ILE A 6 -8.25 -3.27 -10.78
CA ILE A 6 -7.55 -2.68 -9.64
C ILE A 6 -6.52 -1.66 -10.10
N ALA A 7 -6.59 -0.45 -9.55
CA ALA A 7 -5.53 0.54 -9.71
C ALA A 7 -4.39 0.21 -8.73
N VAL A 8 -3.16 0.10 -9.23
CA VAL A 8 -1.99 -0.27 -8.43
C VAL A 8 -0.92 0.80 -8.53
N ILE A 9 -0.54 1.33 -7.36
CA ILE A 9 0.54 2.30 -7.20
C ILE A 9 1.74 1.59 -6.56
N GLY A 10 2.95 1.86 -7.08
CA GLY A 10 4.18 1.26 -6.55
C GLY A 10 4.42 -0.18 -7.01
N GLY A 11 3.80 -0.61 -8.11
CA GLY A 11 3.84 -1.98 -8.64
C GLY A 11 5.23 -2.50 -9.07
N THR A 12 6.23 -1.63 -9.21
CA THR A 12 7.63 -2.02 -9.50
C THR A 12 8.52 -2.07 -8.26
N GLY A 13 7.98 -1.72 -7.08
CA GLY A 13 8.70 -1.72 -5.83
C GLY A 13 8.99 -3.12 -5.28
N LYS A 14 9.72 -3.17 -4.15
CA LYS A 14 10.13 -4.41 -3.47
C LYS A 14 8.96 -5.36 -3.19
N SER A 15 7.84 -4.82 -2.70
CA SER A 15 6.59 -5.56 -2.47
C SER A 15 5.66 -5.53 -3.68
N GLY A 16 5.58 -4.39 -4.38
CA GLY A 16 4.67 -4.18 -5.50
C GLY A 16 4.80 -5.22 -6.62
N LYS A 17 6.02 -5.65 -6.95
CA LYS A 17 6.21 -6.68 -8.00
C LYS A 17 5.55 -8.02 -7.66
N TYR A 18 5.54 -8.40 -6.37
CA TYR A 18 4.87 -9.61 -5.89
C TYR A 18 3.34 -9.42 -5.93
N LEU A 19 2.86 -8.25 -5.50
CA LEU A 19 1.44 -7.90 -5.59
C LEU A 19 0.93 -7.98 -7.03
N VAL A 20 1.64 -7.38 -7.98
CA VAL A 20 1.30 -7.41 -9.41
C VAL A 20 1.21 -8.85 -9.91
N GLN A 21 2.21 -9.67 -9.60
CA GLN A 21 2.22 -11.07 -10.03
C GLN A 21 1.04 -11.85 -9.44
N GLN A 22 0.73 -11.65 -8.15
CA GLN A 22 -0.39 -12.35 -7.50
C GLN A 22 -1.76 -11.88 -8.02
N LEU A 23 -1.96 -10.58 -8.26
CA LEU A 23 -3.18 -10.07 -8.88
C LEU A 23 -3.42 -10.74 -10.25
N ILE A 24 -2.38 -10.84 -11.08
CA ILE A 24 -2.44 -11.49 -12.40
C ILE A 24 -2.78 -12.99 -12.26
N ASN A 25 -2.10 -13.69 -11.34
CA ASN A 25 -2.29 -15.11 -11.10
C ASN A 25 -3.71 -15.43 -10.61
N GLN A 26 -4.27 -14.59 -9.75
CA GLN A 26 -5.65 -14.70 -9.25
C GLN A 26 -6.70 -14.20 -10.25
N GLY A 27 -6.26 -13.62 -11.37
CA GLY A 27 -7.10 -13.30 -12.50
C GLY A 27 -7.74 -11.91 -12.51
N PHE A 28 -7.26 -11.02 -11.64
CA PHE A 28 -7.65 -9.61 -11.65
C PHE A 28 -7.17 -8.90 -12.91
N GLN A 29 -7.91 -7.89 -13.34
CA GLN A 29 -7.40 -6.88 -14.26
C GLN A 29 -6.75 -5.77 -13.45
N ILE A 30 -5.65 -5.19 -13.92
CA ILE A 30 -4.95 -4.13 -13.19
C ILE A 30 -4.58 -2.98 -14.12
N LYS A 31 -4.65 -1.76 -13.59
CA LYS A 31 -3.94 -0.60 -14.13
C LYS A 31 -2.73 -0.32 -13.25
N LEU A 32 -1.55 -0.18 -13.84
CA LEU A 32 -0.30 0.11 -13.15
C LEU A 32 0.19 1.51 -13.49
N LEU A 33 0.43 2.33 -12.48
CA LEU A 33 1.11 3.61 -12.67
C LEU A 33 2.63 3.44 -12.62
N LEU A 34 3.29 3.75 -13.73
CA LEU A 34 4.75 3.62 -13.88
C LEU A 34 5.37 4.95 -14.31
N ARG A 35 6.44 5.37 -13.63
CA ARG A 35 7.20 6.56 -14.03
C ARG A 35 8.01 6.35 -15.31
N ASN A 36 8.54 5.13 -15.49
CA ASN A 36 9.38 4.76 -16.62
C ASN A 36 8.96 3.35 -17.09
N PRO A 37 7.99 3.25 -18.02
CA PRO A 37 7.43 1.97 -18.45
C PRO A 37 8.39 1.10 -19.27
N ASP A 38 9.43 1.68 -19.87
CA ASP A 38 10.37 0.98 -20.78
C ASP A 38 11.03 -0.27 -20.19
N ASN A 39 11.21 -0.32 -18.87
CA ASN A 39 11.83 -1.44 -18.17
C ASN A 39 10.83 -2.46 -17.61
N PHE A 40 9.53 -2.28 -17.84
CA PHE A 40 8.50 -3.17 -17.34
C PHE A 40 8.28 -4.36 -18.28
N GLN A 41 8.67 -5.55 -17.85
CA GLN A 41 8.75 -6.73 -18.71
C GLN A 41 7.50 -7.63 -18.68
N ILE A 42 6.51 -7.35 -17.84
CA ILE A 42 5.30 -8.17 -17.76
C ILE A 42 4.38 -7.82 -18.93
N ASN A 43 4.39 -8.68 -19.96
CA ASN A 43 3.46 -8.60 -21.07
C ASN A 43 2.26 -9.52 -20.80
N ASN A 44 1.16 -8.96 -20.30
CA ASN A 44 -0.06 -9.71 -19.96
C ASN A 44 -1.30 -8.88 -20.30
N ASN A 45 -2.29 -9.49 -20.96
CA ASN A 45 -3.51 -8.82 -21.40
C ASN A 45 -4.43 -8.34 -20.25
N LYS A 46 -4.12 -8.71 -19.00
CA LYS A 46 -4.79 -8.22 -17.80
C LYS A 46 -4.12 -6.95 -17.23
N VAL A 47 -3.00 -6.52 -17.78
CA VAL A 47 -2.22 -5.39 -17.29
C VAL A 47 -2.33 -4.23 -18.28
N GLU A 48 -2.81 -3.10 -17.78
CA GLU A 48 -2.84 -1.82 -18.49
C GLU A 48 -1.82 -0.90 -17.81
N ILE A 49 -0.94 -0.28 -18.60
CA ILE A 49 0.11 0.60 -18.08
C ILE A 49 -0.33 2.04 -18.28
N ILE A 50 -0.28 2.82 -17.21
CA ILE A 50 -0.44 4.27 -17.21
C ILE A 50 0.93 4.86 -16.93
N GLU A 51 1.51 5.55 -17.91
CA GLU A 51 2.75 6.30 -17.70
C GLU A 51 2.43 7.57 -16.92
N GLY A 52 3.14 7.81 -15.81
CA GLY A 52 2.92 9.00 -14.99
C GLY A 52 3.54 8.94 -13.60
N ASN A 53 3.23 9.95 -12.79
CA ASN A 53 3.73 10.13 -11.44
C ASN A 53 2.57 10.39 -10.46
N VAL A 54 2.63 9.76 -9.28
CA VAL A 54 1.60 9.85 -8.23
C VAL A 54 1.34 11.27 -7.73
N VAL A 55 2.31 12.18 -7.88
CA VAL A 55 2.15 13.59 -7.50
C VAL A 55 1.28 14.38 -8.48
N ASN A 56 1.11 13.89 -9.71
CA ASN A 56 0.27 14.50 -10.71
C ASN A 56 -1.16 13.97 -10.59
N TYR A 57 -2.13 14.87 -10.44
CA TYR A 57 -3.53 14.48 -10.29
C TYR A 57 -4.07 13.78 -11.55
N ASP A 58 -3.77 14.28 -12.74
CA ASP A 58 -4.30 13.74 -14.00
C ASP A 58 -3.82 12.30 -14.25
N ASP A 59 -2.57 11.99 -13.86
CA ASP A 59 -2.02 10.64 -13.93
C ASP A 59 -2.77 9.67 -13.00
N ILE A 60 -3.10 10.12 -11.79
CA ILE A 60 -3.91 9.35 -10.82
C ILE A 60 -5.36 9.23 -11.29
N TYR A 61 -5.94 10.29 -11.88
CA TYR A 61 -7.28 10.25 -12.46
C TYR A 61 -7.36 9.15 -13.54
N ASN A 62 -6.43 9.14 -14.49
CA ASN A 62 -6.37 8.14 -15.57
C ASN A 62 -6.12 6.72 -15.03
N LEU A 63 -5.31 6.60 -13.97
CA LEU A 63 -5.08 5.33 -13.27
C LEU A 63 -6.36 4.77 -12.63
N VAL A 64 -7.15 5.63 -11.99
CA VAL A 64 -8.32 5.24 -11.19
C VAL A 64 -9.57 5.05 -12.07
N GLU A 65 -9.65 5.73 -13.22
CA GLU A 65 -10.80 5.64 -14.12
C GLU A 65 -11.12 4.18 -14.51
N GLY A 66 -12.36 3.74 -14.27
CA GLY A 66 -12.83 2.39 -14.59
C GLY A 66 -12.28 1.28 -13.69
N CYS A 67 -11.62 1.62 -12.59
CA CYS A 67 -11.25 0.69 -11.52
C CYS A 67 -12.35 0.59 -10.45
N GLU A 68 -12.27 -0.45 -9.61
CA GLU A 68 -13.19 -0.68 -8.48
C GLU A 68 -12.49 -0.55 -7.11
N ALA A 69 -11.16 -0.57 -7.08
CA ALA A 69 -10.36 -0.37 -5.87
C ALA A 69 -8.96 0.15 -6.23
N VAL A 70 -8.29 0.73 -5.24
CA VAL A 70 -6.90 1.19 -5.33
C VAL A 70 -6.05 0.43 -4.31
N ILE A 71 -4.90 -0.09 -4.71
CA ILE A 71 -3.87 -0.62 -3.81
C ILE A 71 -2.58 0.18 -3.98
N SER A 72 -2.08 0.76 -2.89
CA SER A 72 -0.82 1.49 -2.86
C SER A 72 0.24 0.73 -2.07
N THR A 73 1.29 0.30 -2.77
CA THR A 73 2.54 -0.20 -2.17
C THR A 73 3.67 0.83 -2.30
N LEU A 74 3.31 2.12 -2.29
CA LEU A 74 4.25 3.22 -2.48
C LEU A 74 5.34 3.19 -1.38
N GLY A 75 6.58 3.42 -1.79
CA GLY A 75 7.73 3.51 -0.91
C GLY A 75 8.69 4.60 -1.38
N LEU A 76 9.66 4.97 -0.54
CA LEU A 76 10.60 6.07 -0.81
C LEU A 76 11.55 5.83 -2.00
N GLY A 77 11.61 4.60 -2.51
CA GLY A 77 12.68 4.17 -3.40
C GLY A 77 14.02 4.01 -2.67
N ILE A 78 15.01 3.48 -3.39
CA ILE A 78 16.40 3.42 -2.94
C ILE A 78 17.28 3.90 -4.10
N PRO A 79 18.00 5.02 -3.98
CA PRO A 79 18.01 5.94 -2.82
C PRO A 79 16.67 6.65 -2.60
N ALA A 80 16.43 7.10 -1.38
CA ALA A 80 15.24 7.88 -1.05
C ALA A 80 15.35 9.27 -1.66
N ASN A 81 14.48 9.59 -2.62
CA ASN A 81 14.58 10.85 -3.38
C ASN A 81 13.39 11.79 -3.15
N GLU A 82 12.28 11.31 -2.59
CA GLU A 82 11.02 12.07 -2.48
C GLU A 82 10.34 11.76 -1.12
N PRO A 83 10.73 12.43 -0.02
CA PRO A 83 10.28 12.05 1.31
C PRO A 83 8.83 12.45 1.64
N THR A 84 8.20 13.33 0.85
CA THR A 84 6.83 13.85 1.06
C THR A 84 5.81 13.31 0.05
N ILE A 85 6.11 12.16 -0.56
CA ILE A 85 5.32 11.61 -1.68
C ILE A 85 4.03 10.91 -1.23
N PHE A 86 3.95 10.44 0.02
CA PHE A 86 2.84 9.63 0.51
C PHE A 86 1.57 10.45 0.70
N SER A 87 1.68 11.59 1.40
CA SER A 87 0.52 12.46 1.62
C SER A 87 0.00 13.04 0.32
N GLN A 88 0.88 13.50 -0.59
CA GLN A 88 0.49 14.04 -1.89
C GLN A 88 -0.17 12.97 -2.78
N SER A 89 0.38 11.75 -2.80
CA SER A 89 -0.26 10.62 -3.50
C SER A 89 -1.65 10.34 -2.94
N THR A 90 -1.80 10.34 -1.62
CA THR A 90 -3.08 10.07 -0.95
C THR A 90 -4.11 11.16 -1.22
N ILE A 91 -3.73 12.45 -1.26
CA ILE A 91 -4.62 13.54 -1.68
C ILE A 91 -5.18 13.28 -3.07
N ASN A 92 -4.31 12.96 -4.04
CA ASN A 92 -4.72 12.74 -5.41
C ASN A 92 -5.62 11.50 -5.54
N VAL A 93 -5.28 10.41 -4.85
CA VAL A 93 -6.07 9.17 -4.86
C VAL A 93 -7.45 9.40 -4.26
N LEU A 94 -7.55 10.01 -3.07
CA LEU A 94 -8.83 10.27 -2.42
C LEU A 94 -9.72 11.18 -3.27
N LYS A 95 -9.14 12.19 -3.92
CA LYS A 95 -9.87 13.06 -4.84
C LYS A 95 -10.43 12.27 -6.04
N ALA A 96 -9.60 11.49 -6.73
CA ALA A 96 -10.04 10.70 -7.89
C ALA A 96 -11.07 9.62 -7.49
N MET A 97 -10.85 8.93 -6.37
CA MET A 97 -11.79 7.94 -5.84
C MET A 97 -13.17 8.56 -5.57
N ASN A 98 -13.22 9.77 -4.99
CA ASN A 98 -14.48 10.48 -4.77
C ASN A 98 -15.20 10.83 -6.08
N GLU A 99 -14.47 11.26 -7.11
CA GLU A 99 -15.05 11.56 -8.43
C GLU A 99 -15.65 10.33 -9.11
N PHE A 100 -14.97 9.17 -9.00
CA PHE A 100 -15.43 7.91 -9.57
C PHE A 100 -16.33 7.07 -8.63
N LYS A 101 -16.61 7.55 -7.42
CA LYS A 101 -17.39 6.85 -6.38
C LYS A 101 -16.81 5.47 -6.02
N ILE A 102 -15.49 5.37 -6.01
CA ILE A 102 -14.76 4.18 -5.59
C ILE A 102 -14.53 4.27 -4.08
N GLN A 103 -14.84 3.20 -3.37
CA GLN A 103 -14.74 3.18 -1.90
C GLN A 103 -13.49 2.46 -1.39
N ARG A 104 -12.99 1.43 -2.07
CA ARG A 104 -11.96 0.57 -1.47
C ARG A 104 -10.54 1.09 -1.72
N TYR A 105 -9.85 1.50 -0.64
CA TYR A 105 -8.44 1.91 -0.70
C TYR A 105 -7.57 1.07 0.26
N ILE A 106 -6.58 0.36 -0.25
CA ILE A 106 -5.66 -0.43 0.57
C ILE A 106 -4.26 0.17 0.44
N VAL A 107 -3.64 0.49 1.57
CA VAL A 107 -2.34 1.18 1.60
C VAL A 107 -1.41 0.46 2.56
N ILE A 108 -0.12 0.38 2.23
CA ILE A 108 0.89 -0.11 3.17
C ILE A 108 1.67 1.04 3.78
N THR A 109 2.09 0.84 5.03
CA THR A 109 3.01 1.76 5.70
C THR A 109 3.96 1.00 6.63
N GLY A 110 4.90 1.71 7.24
CA GLY A 110 5.83 1.13 8.21
C GLY A 110 5.26 1.13 9.63
N LEU A 111 5.94 0.42 10.52
CA LEU A 111 5.64 0.41 11.95
C LEU A 111 5.69 1.80 12.63
N ASN A 112 6.26 2.79 11.94
CA ASN A 112 6.52 4.14 12.42
C ASN A 112 5.29 5.08 12.38
N VAL A 113 4.14 4.61 11.88
CA VAL A 113 2.87 5.33 11.99
C VAL A 113 2.23 4.99 13.34
N ASP A 114 1.85 6.03 14.08
CA ASP A 114 1.16 5.94 15.36
C ASP A 114 -0.36 6.08 15.15
N THR A 115 -1.13 5.28 15.89
CA THR A 115 -2.60 5.33 15.89
C THR A 115 -3.15 5.39 17.31
N PRO A 116 -4.36 5.95 17.53
CA PRO A 116 -4.96 6.03 18.87
C PRO A 116 -5.21 4.68 19.56
N PHE A 117 -5.16 3.59 18.80
CA PHE A 117 -5.42 2.23 19.29
C PHE A 117 -4.14 1.46 19.62
N ASP A 118 -2.98 2.10 19.48
CA ASP A 118 -1.69 1.46 19.68
C ASP A 118 -1.42 1.14 21.15
N ASN A 119 -0.87 -0.05 21.37
CA ASN A 119 -0.29 -0.49 22.62
C ASN A 119 1.05 -1.16 22.30
N LYS A 120 1.97 -0.38 21.74
CA LYS A 120 3.26 -0.84 21.23
C LYS A 120 4.12 -1.37 22.37
N SER A 121 4.67 -2.58 22.19
CA SER A 121 5.74 -3.07 23.07
C SER A 121 6.98 -2.17 23.00
N GLU A 122 7.87 -2.27 23.99
CA GLU A 122 9.13 -1.50 24.02
C GLU A 122 9.94 -1.66 22.72
N LYS A 123 9.91 -2.85 22.13
CA LYS A 123 10.58 -3.15 20.86
C LYS A 123 9.96 -2.37 19.69
N THR A 124 8.64 -2.40 19.54
CA THR A 124 7.94 -1.69 18.46
C THR A 124 8.04 -0.17 18.66
N ALA A 125 7.97 0.30 19.91
CA ALA A 125 8.19 1.70 20.27
C ALA A 125 9.62 2.14 19.92
N PHE A 126 10.63 1.34 20.26
CA PHE A 126 12.02 1.62 19.89
C PHE A 126 12.21 1.72 18.37
N GLY A 127 11.67 0.79 17.60
CA GLY A 127 11.72 0.84 16.13
C GLY A 127 11.01 2.08 15.56
N THR A 128 9.87 2.45 16.15
CA THR A 128 9.11 3.67 15.78
C THR A 128 9.97 4.92 15.99
N GLU A 129 10.56 5.07 17.17
CA GLU A 129 11.39 6.23 17.51
C GLU A 129 12.68 6.27 16.69
N TRP A 130 13.27 5.11 16.39
CA TRP A 130 14.42 5.03 15.49
C TRP A 130 14.06 5.55 14.09
N MET A 131 12.90 5.19 13.55
CA MET A 131 12.43 5.70 12.25
C MET A 131 12.15 7.21 12.29
N LYS A 132 11.49 7.72 13.34
CA LYS A 132 11.27 9.16 13.54
C LYS A 132 12.58 9.94 13.58
N LYS A 133 13.61 9.39 14.23
CA LYS A 133 14.92 10.03 14.34
C LYS A 133 15.72 10.04 13.03
N ASN A 134 15.73 8.92 12.30
CA ASN A 134 16.57 8.76 11.11
C ASN A 134 15.88 9.20 9.81
N PHE A 135 14.54 9.15 9.78
CA PHE A 135 13.72 9.50 8.63
C PHE A 135 12.54 10.41 9.06
N PRO A 136 12.81 11.58 9.67
CA PRO A 136 11.76 12.41 10.27
C PRO A 136 10.74 12.91 9.25
N VAL A 137 11.20 13.34 8.08
CA VAL A 137 10.33 13.92 7.04
C VAL A 137 9.36 12.87 6.49
N SER A 138 9.87 11.71 6.09
CA SER A 138 9.02 10.65 5.54
C SER A 138 8.15 9.96 6.59
N THR A 139 8.59 9.92 7.84
CA THR A 139 7.75 9.46 8.95
C THR A 139 6.59 10.42 9.19
N ALA A 140 6.84 11.73 9.24
CA ALA A 140 5.79 12.74 9.37
C ALA A 140 4.81 12.72 8.18
N ASP A 141 5.32 12.49 6.96
CA ASP A 141 4.49 12.39 5.76
C ASP A 141 3.57 11.15 5.78
N LYS A 142 4.09 10.01 6.22
CA LYS A 142 3.28 8.80 6.44
C LYS A 142 2.25 8.96 7.56
N GLN A 143 2.58 9.70 8.61
CA GLN A 143 1.62 10.05 9.64
C GLN A 143 0.49 10.93 9.07
N SER A 144 0.84 11.89 8.20
CA SER A 144 -0.12 12.75 7.52
C SER A 144 -1.04 11.95 6.59
N GLU A 145 -0.51 10.97 5.85
CA GLU A 145 -1.29 10.01 5.06
C GLU A 145 -2.33 9.28 5.93
N TYR A 146 -1.95 8.76 7.09
CA TYR A 146 -2.89 8.12 8.03
C TYR A 146 -3.99 9.09 8.49
N GLU A 147 -3.63 10.33 8.87
CA GLU A 147 -4.61 11.32 9.32
C GLU A 147 -5.62 11.71 8.22
N MET A 148 -5.19 11.74 6.96
CA MET A 148 -6.07 11.95 5.82
C MET A 148 -7.02 10.79 5.62
N LEU A 149 -6.54 9.55 5.72
CA LEU A 149 -7.38 8.34 5.64
C LEU A 149 -8.46 8.36 6.72
N VAL A 150 -8.10 8.64 7.99
CA VAL A 150 -9.06 8.70 9.11
C VAL A 150 -10.16 9.74 8.88
N LYS A 151 -9.86 10.87 8.23
CA LYS A 151 -10.82 11.95 7.92
C LYS A 151 -11.62 11.69 6.64
N SER A 152 -11.26 10.69 5.85
CA SER A 152 -11.91 10.37 4.58
C SER A 152 -13.12 9.45 4.75
N GLU A 153 -14.00 9.45 3.76
CA GLU A 153 -15.18 8.57 3.74
C GLU A 153 -14.96 7.24 3.00
N VAL A 154 -13.76 7.01 2.47
CA VAL A 154 -13.44 5.77 1.76
C VAL A 154 -13.29 4.61 2.75
N ASP A 155 -13.53 3.40 2.27
CA ASP A 155 -13.31 2.15 2.99
C ASP A 155 -11.83 1.79 2.91
N TRP A 156 -11.02 2.48 3.71
CA TRP A 156 -9.58 2.32 3.71
C TRP A 156 -9.10 1.16 4.60
N THR A 157 -7.94 0.58 4.28
CA THR A 157 -7.18 -0.27 5.20
C THR A 157 -5.71 0.11 5.11
N LEU A 158 -5.10 0.50 6.24
CA LEU A 158 -3.70 0.91 6.31
C LEU A 158 -2.86 -0.18 6.97
N VAL A 159 -2.24 -1.03 6.16
CA VAL A 159 -1.46 -2.19 6.64
C VAL A 159 -0.09 -1.74 7.11
N ARG A 160 0.21 -1.94 8.39
CA ARG A 160 1.46 -1.55 9.04
C ARG A 160 2.44 -2.71 9.07
N LEU A 161 3.64 -2.47 8.54
CA LEU A 161 4.59 -3.53 8.24
C LEU A 161 5.88 -3.41 9.06
N PRO A 162 6.45 -4.55 9.48
CA PRO A 162 7.85 -4.63 9.88
C PRO A 162 8.73 -4.75 8.61
N MET A 163 9.91 -5.36 8.70
CA MET A 163 10.80 -5.46 7.54
C MET A 163 10.21 -6.36 6.45
N ILE A 164 10.16 -5.87 5.21
CA ILE A 164 9.71 -6.68 4.07
C ILE A 164 10.88 -7.52 3.54
N GLU A 165 10.71 -8.84 3.52
CA GLU A 165 11.62 -9.78 2.87
C GLU A 165 11.15 -10.11 1.45
N GLN A 166 12.01 -9.95 0.45
CA GLN A 166 11.69 -10.24 -0.95
C GLN A 166 11.88 -11.74 -1.24
N THR A 167 10.94 -12.54 -0.75
CA THR A 167 10.91 -14.00 -0.93
C THR A 167 9.50 -14.46 -1.30
N ASP A 168 9.44 -15.58 -2.03
CA ASP A 168 8.22 -16.32 -2.36
C ASP A 168 7.85 -17.35 -1.28
N GLU A 169 8.59 -17.39 -0.17
CA GLU A 169 8.27 -18.24 0.97
C GLU A 169 6.96 -17.78 1.64
N THR A 170 6.03 -18.72 1.72
CA THR A 170 4.74 -18.56 2.39
C THR A 170 4.84 -19.13 3.80
N ASN A 171 4.31 -18.38 4.76
CA ASN A 171 4.33 -18.69 6.19
C ASN A 171 3.01 -18.18 6.76
N GLN A 172 2.62 -18.63 7.95
CA GLN A 172 1.45 -18.06 8.61
C GLN A 172 1.67 -16.55 8.86
N ILE A 173 0.59 -15.78 8.76
CA ILE A 173 0.58 -14.35 9.06
C ILE A 173 -0.06 -14.17 10.43
N SER A 174 0.64 -13.46 11.31
CA SER A 174 0.09 -12.92 12.55
C SER A 174 -0.40 -11.50 12.32
N ILE A 175 -1.61 -11.19 12.79
CA ILE A 175 -2.26 -9.89 12.64
C ILE A 175 -2.59 -9.33 14.03
N ASN A 176 -2.28 -8.05 14.27
CA ASN A 176 -2.59 -7.39 15.54
C ASN A 176 -2.90 -5.91 15.30
N LEU A 177 -3.92 -5.37 15.98
CA LEU A 177 -4.33 -3.97 15.80
C LEU A 177 -3.54 -2.98 16.66
N GLN A 178 -2.85 -3.43 17.69
CA GLN A 178 -2.25 -2.59 18.73
C GLN A 178 -0.71 -2.62 18.75
N ASP A 179 -0.10 -3.77 18.39
CA ASP A 179 1.36 -3.95 18.38
C ASP A 179 1.83 -4.76 17.17
N CYS A 180 3.10 -4.60 16.78
CA CYS A 180 3.68 -5.38 15.70
C CYS A 180 4.00 -6.81 16.16
N PRO A 181 3.39 -7.86 15.58
CA PRO A 181 3.50 -9.22 16.10
C PRO A 181 4.82 -9.94 15.72
N GLY A 182 5.68 -9.31 14.91
CA GLY A 182 6.92 -9.93 14.45
C GLY A 182 7.88 -8.94 13.79
N GLU A 183 9.03 -9.45 13.34
CA GLU A 183 10.11 -8.62 12.79
C GLU A 183 10.09 -8.49 11.27
N LYS A 184 9.40 -9.40 10.59
CA LYS A 184 9.48 -9.53 9.14
C LYS A 184 8.16 -9.98 8.54
N ILE A 185 7.98 -9.66 7.26
CA ILE A 185 6.89 -10.15 6.42
C ILE A 185 7.44 -10.43 5.02
N SER A 186 7.19 -11.62 4.49
CA SER A 186 7.56 -11.93 3.11
C SER A 186 6.66 -11.16 2.14
N ALA A 187 7.24 -10.72 1.03
CA ALA A 187 6.55 -9.94 0.03
C ALA A 187 5.37 -10.71 -0.61
N ILE A 188 5.47 -12.04 -0.70
CA ILE A 188 4.36 -12.90 -1.17
C ILE A 188 3.20 -12.94 -0.18
N ASN A 189 3.46 -13.06 1.13
CA ASN A 189 2.42 -13.08 2.15
C ASN A 189 1.75 -11.71 2.27
N LEU A 190 2.54 -10.64 2.19
CA LEU A 190 2.02 -9.28 2.08
C LEU A 190 1.09 -9.15 0.85
N ALA A 191 1.55 -9.57 -0.33
CA ALA A 191 0.74 -9.51 -1.55
C ALA A 191 -0.61 -10.22 -1.39
N ASN A 192 -0.59 -11.46 -0.89
CA ASN A 192 -1.81 -12.23 -0.66
C ASN A 192 -2.74 -11.55 0.35
N PHE A 193 -2.21 -11.07 1.47
CA PHE A 193 -3.00 -10.35 2.47
C PHE A 193 -3.67 -9.10 1.89
N LEU A 194 -2.95 -8.30 1.10
CA LEU A 194 -3.51 -7.10 0.45
C LEU A 194 -4.62 -7.45 -0.55
N ILE A 195 -4.49 -8.58 -1.26
CA ILE A 195 -5.52 -9.02 -2.22
C ILE A 195 -6.75 -9.53 -1.48
N GLU A 196 -6.60 -10.27 -0.38
CA GLU A 196 -7.71 -10.70 0.47
C GLU A 196 -8.55 -9.51 0.94
N GLN A 197 -7.88 -8.40 1.28
CA GLN A 197 -8.54 -7.15 1.69
C GLN A 197 -9.44 -6.53 0.61
N LEU A 198 -9.39 -6.95 -0.65
CA LEU A 198 -10.32 -6.48 -1.69
C LEU A 198 -11.75 -6.97 -1.48
N SER A 199 -11.90 -8.16 -0.88
CA SER A 199 -13.17 -8.84 -0.65
C SER A 199 -13.56 -8.93 0.83
N ASP A 200 -12.61 -8.66 1.73
CA ASP A 200 -12.76 -8.85 3.18
C ASP A 200 -13.01 -7.54 3.95
N ASP A 201 -13.96 -7.62 4.90
CA ASP A 201 -14.46 -6.53 5.76
C ASP A 201 -13.78 -6.36 7.15
N PRO A 202 -12.98 -7.29 7.72
CA PRO A 202 -12.58 -7.18 9.13
C PRO A 202 -11.66 -5.98 9.41
N PHE A 203 -11.01 -5.42 8.38
CA PHE A 203 -10.04 -4.32 8.50
C PHE A 203 -10.45 -3.04 7.76
N VAL A 204 -11.72 -2.90 7.38
CA VAL A 204 -12.24 -1.63 6.87
C VAL A 204 -12.15 -0.55 7.95
N ARG A 205 -11.59 0.60 7.57
CA ARG A 205 -11.24 1.74 8.42
C ARG A 205 -10.36 1.35 9.63
N LYS A 206 -9.48 0.37 9.45
CA LYS A 206 -8.50 -0.08 10.46
C LYS A 206 -7.08 -0.11 9.90
N SER A 207 -6.13 -0.12 10.84
CA SER A 207 -4.70 -0.10 10.57
C SER A 207 -3.97 -1.30 11.20
N PRO A 208 -4.17 -2.53 10.70
CA PRO A 208 -3.56 -3.72 11.28
C PRO A 208 -2.04 -3.73 11.09
N PHE A 209 -1.30 -4.17 12.11
CA PHE A 209 0.05 -4.70 11.94
C PHE A 209 -0.02 -6.14 11.44
N ILE A 210 0.87 -6.50 10.51
CA ILE A 210 1.04 -7.89 10.07
C ILE A 210 2.51 -8.29 10.07
N ALA A 211 2.79 -9.54 10.41
CA ALA A 211 4.12 -10.13 10.31
C ALA A 211 4.00 -11.64 10.02
N ASN A 212 5.07 -12.25 9.55
CA ASN A 212 5.15 -13.71 9.57
C ASN A 212 5.30 -14.22 11.01
N SER A 213 4.55 -15.29 11.30
CA SER A 213 4.65 -16.05 12.55
C SER A 213 5.95 -16.86 12.64
#